data_AF-A0A7S2K2Z8-F1
#
_entry.id   AF-A0A7S2K2Z8-F1
#
_cell.length_a   1.000
_cell.length_b   1.000
_cell.length_c   1.000
_cell.angle_alpha   90.00
_cell.angle_beta   90.00
_cell.angle_gamma   90.00
#
_symmetry.space_group_name_H-M   'P 1'
#
loop_
_entity.id
_entity.type
_entity.pdbx_description
1 polymer ?
#
loop_
_entity_poly.entity_id
_entity_poly.type
_entity_poly.pdbx_seq_one_letter_code
_entity_poly.pdbx_strand_id
1 'polypeptide(L)'
;MNMSYYTDSTLLQTMMENPLEKKAGKLYAPPGKLQLIYFIDDLNMPALDKYNTQSAIELMKEKQDYSHWWDRGKISVKDIGNTQYICCMNPTAGSFVVNQRLQRHFWTCAVPFPGQGALQTIYSTFMKGHFERLGFKGSVQESVSGIIKAALSLHANVVGTFRKTAANFHYEFNIRHMSGVFSGLLAAKPTEFVEAEKLVLLWIHESERVYGDRLVSVADLKKYRALAAELSKKMFGKFNFQKYFQEKNAEPLVFAPFSKGISEMEGGGTYDKINGFDRLSELLNQALTEYNENMAAMDLVLFGDAMCHVGKICRIISSTPGHPLLVGVGGSGRQSLSRLSSYTCLYTTMMIIISGTYGMNDLKAD
;
A
#
# COMPACT_ATOMS: atom_id res chain seq x y z
N MET A 1 10.90 4.63 -13.09
CA MET A 1 11.04 6.01 -12.58
C MET A 1 9.64 6.53 -12.34
N ASN A 2 9.35 7.10 -11.17
CA ASN A 2 8.04 7.72 -10.90
C ASN A 2 8.22 9.25 -10.97
N MET A 3 7.33 9.93 -11.69
CA MET A 3 7.31 11.38 -11.76
C MET A 3 6.39 11.97 -10.70
N SER A 4 6.87 13.03 -10.05
CA SER A 4 6.13 13.79 -9.06
C SER A 4 5.87 15.22 -9.55
N TYR A 5 5.05 15.96 -8.80
CA TYR A 5 4.81 17.39 -9.04
C TYR A 5 6.13 18.19 -9.15
N TYR A 6 7.15 17.85 -8.36
CA TYR A 6 8.43 18.55 -8.34
C TYR A 6 9.48 17.98 -9.30
N THR A 7 9.12 16.99 -10.12
CA THR A 7 10.07 16.42 -11.07
C THR A 7 10.31 17.39 -12.22
N ASP A 8 11.50 17.98 -12.25
CA ASP A 8 11.95 18.88 -13.30
C ASP A 8 12.85 18.16 -14.32
N SER A 9 13.23 18.89 -15.37
CA SER A 9 14.18 18.40 -16.37
C SER A 9 15.53 17.97 -15.77
N THR A 10 16.04 18.68 -14.75
CA THR A 10 17.35 18.38 -14.14
C THR A 10 17.32 17.03 -13.44
N LEU A 11 16.33 16.83 -12.56
CA LEU A 11 16.14 15.60 -11.81
C LEU A 11 15.89 14.42 -12.75
N LEU A 12 15.05 14.60 -13.78
CA LEU A 12 14.78 13.57 -14.77
C LEU A 12 16.07 13.18 -15.52
N GLN A 13 16.85 14.16 -15.98
CA GLN A 13 18.10 13.90 -16.68
C GLN A 13 19.06 13.08 -15.81
N THR A 14 19.25 13.46 -14.54
CA THR A 14 20.10 12.69 -13.61
C THR A 14 19.60 11.26 -13.44
N MET A 15 18.30 11.07 -13.22
CA MET A 15 17.72 9.72 -13.09
C MET A 15 17.89 8.86 -14.34
N MET A 16 17.76 9.48 -15.52
CA MET A 16 17.92 8.81 -16.81
C MET A 16 19.38 8.52 -17.15
N GLU A 17 20.32 9.35 -16.71
CA GLU A 17 21.75 9.13 -16.94
C GLU A 17 22.34 8.03 -16.05
N ASN A 18 21.80 7.81 -14.84
CA ASN A 18 22.30 6.80 -13.88
C ASN A 18 22.55 5.39 -14.47
N PRO A 19 21.66 4.78 -15.27
CA PRO A 19 21.89 3.47 -15.86
C PRO A 19 22.76 3.48 -17.13
N LEU A 20 23.24 4.64 -17.59
CA LEU A 20 24.01 4.77 -18.83
C LEU A 20 25.52 4.77 -18.58
N GLU A 21 26.26 4.14 -19.47
CA GLU A 21 27.72 4.16 -19.50
C GLU A 21 28.22 4.94 -20.70
N LYS A 22 29.34 5.64 -20.51
CA LYS A 22 30.06 6.25 -21.61
C LYS A 22 30.73 5.14 -22.43
N LYS A 23 30.35 5.00 -23.71
CA LYS A 23 30.93 4.00 -24.62
C LYS A 23 32.13 4.55 -25.39
N ALA A 24 31.92 5.59 -26.16
CA ALA A 24 32.96 6.21 -26.98
C ALA A 24 32.62 7.68 -27.23
N GLY A 25 33.60 8.58 -27.13
CA GLY A 25 33.41 10.01 -27.42
C GLY A 25 32.25 10.62 -26.61
N LYS A 26 31.17 10.99 -27.30
CA LYS A 26 29.94 11.57 -26.72
C LYS A 26 28.80 10.56 -26.55
N LEU A 27 29.01 9.29 -26.92
CA LEU A 27 27.99 8.24 -26.88
C LEU A 27 27.85 7.65 -25.48
N TYR A 28 26.63 7.72 -24.96
CA TYR A 28 26.16 7.09 -23.74
C TYR A 28 25.11 6.04 -24.09
N ALA A 29 25.28 4.82 -23.57
CA ALA A 29 24.38 3.71 -23.82
C ALA A 29 24.39 2.77 -22.60
N PRO A 30 23.36 1.93 -22.43
CA PRO A 30 23.35 0.92 -21.37
C PRO A 30 24.56 -0.04 -21.42
N PRO A 31 24.84 -0.74 -20.30
CA PRO A 31 25.90 -1.73 -20.23
C PRO A 31 25.82 -2.81 -21.32
N GLY A 32 26.97 -3.16 -21.90
CA GLY A 32 27.06 -4.16 -22.96
C GLY A 32 26.27 -3.82 -24.23
N LYS A 33 25.49 -4.81 -24.71
CA LYS A 33 24.62 -4.71 -25.92
C LYS A 33 23.13 -4.70 -25.56
N LEU A 34 22.79 -4.47 -24.29
CA LEU A 34 21.41 -4.49 -23.80
C LEU A 34 20.64 -3.27 -24.30
N GLN A 35 19.35 -3.41 -24.57
CA GLN A 35 18.45 -2.29 -24.84
C GLN A 35 17.81 -1.82 -23.53
N LEU A 36 17.93 -0.54 -23.20
CA LEU A 36 17.38 0.02 -21.97
C LEU A 36 15.97 0.55 -22.20
N ILE A 37 15.02 0.08 -21.38
CA ILE A 37 13.66 0.59 -21.38
C ILE A 37 13.46 1.48 -20.16
N TYR A 38 13.25 2.77 -20.41
CA TYR A 38 12.83 3.73 -19.41
C TYR A 38 11.33 3.57 -19.16
N PHE A 39 10.98 2.90 -18.07
CA PHE A 39 9.62 2.90 -17.56
C PHE A 39 9.37 4.17 -16.74
N ILE A 40 8.48 5.02 -17.23
CA ILE A 40 8.07 6.28 -16.59
C ILE A 40 6.63 6.14 -16.11
N ASP A 41 6.47 6.14 -14.80
CA ASP A 41 5.17 6.18 -14.14
C ASP A 41 4.74 7.64 -13.94
N ASP A 42 3.43 7.89 -13.99
CA ASP A 42 2.85 9.22 -13.76
C ASP A 42 3.38 10.34 -14.69
N LEU A 43 3.52 10.08 -16.00
CA LEU A 43 4.09 11.01 -16.99
C LEU A 43 3.48 12.44 -16.93
N ASN A 44 2.20 12.54 -16.56
CA ASN A 44 1.45 13.79 -16.54
C ASN A 44 1.49 14.54 -15.19
N MET A 45 2.19 14.03 -14.18
CA MET A 45 2.28 14.66 -12.85
C MET A 45 3.20 15.88 -12.71
N PRO A 46 4.28 16.08 -13.49
CA PRO A 46 5.16 17.25 -13.33
C PRO A 46 4.39 18.59 -13.35
N ALA A 47 4.80 19.54 -12.51
CA ALA A 47 4.16 20.85 -12.46
C ALA A 47 4.26 21.61 -13.80
N LEU A 48 3.20 22.34 -14.13
CA LEU A 48 3.20 23.32 -15.22
C LEU A 48 3.92 24.59 -14.77
N ASP A 49 4.77 25.12 -15.64
CA ASP A 49 5.33 26.46 -15.45
C ASP A 49 4.30 27.57 -15.76
N LYS A 50 4.72 28.83 -15.63
CA LYS A 50 3.87 30.01 -15.91
C LYS A 50 3.36 30.07 -17.35
N TYR A 51 3.96 29.30 -18.26
CA TYR A 51 3.62 29.24 -19.67
C TYR A 51 2.94 27.93 -20.05
N ASN A 52 2.47 27.15 -19.07
CA ASN A 52 1.82 25.85 -19.23
C ASN A 52 2.71 24.80 -19.94
N THR A 53 4.01 24.82 -19.67
CA THR A 53 4.95 23.80 -20.14
C THR A 53 5.47 22.95 -18.97
N GLN A 54 5.86 21.71 -19.26
CA GLN A 54 6.43 20.78 -18.28
C GLN A 54 7.87 20.47 -18.70
N SER A 55 8.85 21.01 -17.96
CA SER A 55 10.27 20.92 -18.37
C SER A 55 10.79 19.48 -18.51
N ALA A 56 10.33 18.57 -17.65
CA ALA A 56 10.65 17.15 -17.72
C ALA A 56 10.18 16.51 -19.04
N ILE A 57 8.98 16.86 -19.50
CA ILE A 57 8.40 16.38 -20.76
C ILE A 57 9.15 16.97 -21.97
N GLU A 58 9.55 18.24 -21.91
CA GLU A 58 10.36 18.84 -22.98
C GLU A 58 11.74 18.18 -23.11
N LEU A 59 12.38 17.79 -22.01
CA LEU A 59 13.64 17.05 -22.06
C LEU A 59 13.46 15.68 -22.75
N MET A 60 12.37 14.95 -22.42
CA MET A 60 12.08 13.68 -23.10
C MET A 60 11.85 13.87 -24.60
N LYS A 61 11.19 14.96 -24.97
CA LYS A 61 10.98 15.34 -26.37
C LYS A 61 12.31 15.64 -27.06
N GLU A 62 13.17 16.45 -26.45
CA GLU A 62 14.52 16.74 -26.94
C GLU A 62 15.28 15.43 -27.23
N LYS A 63 15.27 14.49 -26.27
CA LYS A 63 15.90 13.19 -26.45
C LYS A 63 15.32 12.41 -27.62
N GLN A 64 13.99 12.39 -27.80
CA GLN A 64 13.35 11.62 -28.88
C GLN A 64 13.57 12.26 -30.26
N ASP A 65 13.54 13.59 -30.34
CA ASP A 65 13.73 14.32 -31.58
C ASP A 65 15.18 14.24 -32.08
N TYR A 66 16.14 14.36 -31.16
CA TYR A 66 17.55 14.53 -31.53
C TYR A 66 18.46 13.34 -31.17
N SER A 67 17.94 12.34 -30.46
CA SER A 67 18.72 11.20 -29.93
C SER A 67 19.88 11.59 -29.01
N HIS A 68 19.84 12.81 -28.47
CA HIS A 68 20.82 13.35 -27.54
C HIS A 68 20.16 14.32 -26.57
N TRP A 69 20.89 14.70 -25.53
CA TRP A 69 20.53 15.85 -24.70
C TRP A 69 21.79 16.64 -24.32
N TRP A 70 21.58 17.87 -23.86
CA TRP A 70 22.66 18.75 -23.42
C TRP A 70 23.14 18.44 -21.99
N ASP A 71 24.45 18.28 -21.81
CA ASP A 71 25.09 18.32 -20.50
C ASP A 71 25.23 19.79 -20.05
N ARG A 72 24.44 20.17 -19.05
CA ARG A 72 24.40 21.55 -18.51
C ARG A 72 25.69 21.93 -17.78
N GLY A 73 26.41 20.96 -17.20
CA GLY A 73 27.64 21.22 -16.47
C GLY A 73 28.85 21.35 -17.40
N LYS A 74 28.94 20.49 -18.43
CA LYS A 74 30.05 20.48 -19.38
C LYS A 74 29.81 21.30 -20.64
N ILE A 75 28.58 21.78 -20.84
CA ILE A 75 28.20 22.57 -22.02
C ILE A 75 28.52 21.76 -23.29
N SER A 76 28.08 20.49 -23.32
CA SER A 76 28.40 19.55 -24.39
C SER A 76 27.26 18.56 -24.66
N VAL A 77 27.17 18.05 -25.89
CA VAL A 77 26.17 17.06 -26.30
C VAL A 77 26.53 15.67 -25.75
N LYS A 78 25.53 14.95 -25.23
CA LYS A 78 25.60 13.51 -24.95
C LYS A 78 24.62 12.75 -25.85
N ASP A 79 25.16 11.94 -26.74
CA ASP A 79 24.36 11.09 -27.63
C ASP A 79 23.86 9.88 -26.86
N ILE A 80 22.54 9.64 -26.85
CA ILE A 80 21.90 8.60 -26.03
C ILE A 80 21.45 7.44 -26.92
N GLY A 81 22.26 6.39 -26.95
CA GLY A 81 22.03 5.20 -27.76
C GLY A 81 21.24 4.10 -27.06
N ASN A 82 20.59 3.25 -27.85
CA ASN A 82 19.97 1.98 -27.43
C ASN A 82 18.97 2.08 -26.26
N THR A 83 18.09 3.08 -26.31
CA THR A 83 17.10 3.36 -25.26
C THR A 83 15.68 3.52 -25.83
N GLN A 84 14.68 3.04 -25.09
CA GLN A 84 13.26 3.14 -25.42
C GLN A 84 12.47 3.69 -24.22
N TYR A 85 11.32 4.32 -24.47
CA TYR A 85 10.39 4.74 -23.41
C TYR A 85 9.16 3.84 -23.37
N ILE A 86 8.70 3.55 -22.15
CA ILE A 86 7.36 3.07 -21.85
C ILE A 86 6.81 3.99 -20.76
N CYS A 87 5.65 4.60 -20.99
CA CYS A 87 5.08 5.59 -20.07
C CYS A 87 3.66 5.22 -19.65
N CYS A 88 3.33 5.50 -18.40
CA CYS A 88 1.96 5.44 -17.87
C CYS A 88 1.49 6.85 -17.50
N MET A 89 0.19 7.11 -17.63
CA MET A 89 -0.43 8.38 -17.26
C MET A 89 -1.51 8.14 -16.21
N ASN A 90 -1.66 9.10 -15.30
CA ASN A 90 -2.71 9.05 -14.29
C ASN A 90 -3.96 9.80 -14.80
N PRO A 91 -5.09 9.12 -15.00
CA PRO A 91 -6.30 9.77 -15.49
C PRO A 91 -7.02 10.63 -14.44
N THR A 92 -6.69 10.48 -13.14
CA THR A 92 -7.40 11.16 -12.04
C THR A 92 -6.59 12.31 -11.42
N ALA A 93 -5.30 12.44 -11.74
CA ALA A 93 -4.40 13.44 -11.17
C ALA A 93 -3.36 13.92 -12.19
N GLY A 94 -2.74 15.07 -11.90
CA GLY A 94 -1.75 15.71 -12.78
C GLY A 94 -2.39 16.59 -13.84
N SER A 95 -1.63 16.90 -14.88
CA SER A 95 -2.17 17.58 -16.07
C SER A 95 -3.02 16.62 -16.89
N PHE A 96 -4.22 17.04 -17.30
CA PHE A 96 -5.05 16.25 -18.22
C PHE A 96 -4.55 16.32 -19.68
N VAL A 97 -3.63 17.24 -19.97
CA VAL A 97 -3.05 17.43 -21.31
C VAL A 97 -1.54 17.25 -21.22
N VAL A 98 -1.03 16.26 -21.94
CA VAL A 98 0.41 16.08 -22.18
C VAL A 98 0.75 16.71 -23.53
N ASN A 99 1.98 17.24 -23.67
CA ASN A 99 2.42 17.89 -24.90
C ASN A 99 2.22 16.97 -26.13
N GLN A 100 1.38 17.39 -27.07
CA GLN A 100 1.07 16.65 -28.31
C GLN A 100 2.31 16.34 -29.15
N ARG A 101 3.33 17.22 -29.11
CA ARG A 101 4.60 17.01 -29.80
C ARG A 101 5.41 15.86 -29.20
N LEU A 102 5.30 15.60 -27.89
CA LEU A 102 5.89 14.39 -27.32
C LEU A 102 5.03 13.17 -27.69
N GLN A 103 3.70 13.29 -27.59
CA GLN A 103 2.77 12.18 -27.87
C GLN A 103 2.91 11.61 -29.28
N ARG A 104 3.33 12.40 -30.29
CA ARG A 104 3.58 11.91 -31.65
C ARG A 104 4.61 10.76 -31.73
N HIS A 105 5.50 10.64 -30.74
CA HIS A 105 6.49 9.56 -30.65
C HIS A 105 5.96 8.30 -29.98
N PHE A 106 4.74 8.33 -29.44
CA PHE A 106 4.15 7.24 -28.68
C PHE A 106 2.94 6.65 -29.39
N TRP A 107 2.81 5.33 -29.31
CA TRP A 107 1.54 4.67 -29.50
C TRP A 107 0.79 4.62 -28.17
N THR A 108 -0.39 5.25 -28.11
CA THR A 108 -1.17 5.36 -26.87
C THR A 108 -2.25 4.29 -26.82
N CYS A 109 -2.32 3.57 -25.70
CA CYS A 109 -3.35 2.56 -25.43
C CYS A 109 -4.03 2.87 -24.10
N ALA A 110 -5.37 2.89 -24.09
CA ALA A 110 -6.15 3.00 -22.87
C ALA A 110 -6.36 1.61 -22.26
N VAL A 111 -5.93 1.42 -21.02
CA VAL A 111 -6.11 0.17 -20.27
C VAL A 111 -7.27 0.35 -19.28
N PRO A 112 -8.49 -0.11 -19.61
CA PRO A 112 -9.62 -0.02 -18.68
C PRO A 112 -9.42 -0.98 -17.51
N PHE A 113 -10.20 -0.77 -16.44
CA PHE A 113 -10.25 -1.74 -15.36
C PHE A 113 -10.76 -3.10 -15.87
N PRO A 114 -10.13 -4.23 -15.47
CA PRO A 114 -10.61 -5.57 -15.82
C PRO A 114 -12.04 -5.80 -15.32
N GLY A 115 -12.84 -6.47 -16.15
CA GLY A 115 -14.18 -6.88 -15.78
C GLY A 115 -14.20 -7.94 -14.66
N GLN A 116 -15.37 -8.15 -14.05
CA GLN A 116 -15.51 -9.08 -12.92
C GLN A 116 -15.06 -10.51 -13.23
N GLY A 117 -15.33 -11.02 -14.45
CA GLY A 117 -14.89 -12.36 -14.85
C GLY A 117 -13.36 -12.49 -14.88
N ALA A 118 -12.66 -11.48 -15.39
CA ALA A 118 -11.19 -11.46 -15.40
C ALA A 118 -10.63 -11.38 -13.98
N LEU A 119 -11.20 -10.51 -13.13
CA LEU A 119 -10.81 -10.41 -11.72
C LEU A 119 -11.02 -11.74 -10.96
N GLN A 120 -12.15 -12.41 -11.21
CA GLN A 120 -12.43 -13.72 -10.63
C GLN A 120 -11.38 -14.75 -11.04
N THR A 121 -11.01 -14.80 -12.32
CA THR A 121 -9.94 -15.71 -12.80
C THR A 121 -8.61 -15.39 -12.15
N ILE A 122 -8.19 -14.11 -12.15
CA ILE A 122 -6.90 -13.66 -11.59
C ILE A 122 -6.78 -14.08 -10.12
N TYR A 123 -7.73 -13.67 -9.27
CA TYR A 123 -7.65 -13.98 -7.84
C TYR A 123 -7.91 -15.45 -7.53
N SER A 124 -8.70 -16.16 -8.34
CA SER A 124 -8.83 -17.62 -8.20
C SER A 124 -7.51 -18.34 -8.44
N THR A 125 -6.74 -17.94 -9.46
CA THR A 125 -5.45 -18.55 -9.75
C THR A 125 -4.48 -18.35 -8.59
N PHE A 126 -4.37 -17.13 -8.04
CA PHE A 126 -3.48 -16.86 -6.91
C PHE A 126 -3.91 -17.58 -5.64
N MET A 127 -5.18 -17.48 -5.27
CA MET A 127 -5.68 -18.06 -4.03
C MET A 127 -5.67 -19.58 -4.08
N LYS A 128 -6.24 -20.22 -5.11
CA LYS A 128 -6.22 -21.68 -5.19
C LYS A 128 -4.79 -22.23 -5.23
N GLY A 129 -3.93 -21.64 -6.05
CA GLY A 129 -2.52 -22.03 -6.13
C GLY A 129 -1.77 -21.89 -4.79
N HIS A 130 -2.07 -20.86 -4.00
CA HIS A 130 -1.48 -20.70 -2.67
C HIS A 130 -1.95 -21.78 -1.69
N PHE A 131 -3.25 -22.00 -1.58
CA PHE A 131 -3.84 -22.93 -0.61
C PHE A 131 -3.57 -24.40 -0.96
N GLU A 132 -3.50 -24.74 -2.25
CA GLU A 132 -3.11 -26.07 -2.73
C GLU A 132 -1.62 -26.33 -2.48
N ARG A 133 -0.74 -25.40 -2.87
CA ARG A 133 0.72 -25.55 -2.75
C ARG A 133 1.20 -25.71 -1.31
N LEU A 134 0.57 -24.99 -0.38
CA LEU A 134 0.92 -25.06 1.05
C LEU A 134 0.22 -26.21 1.79
N GLY A 135 -0.63 -27.00 1.14
CA GLY A 135 -1.23 -28.20 1.74
C GLY A 135 -2.29 -27.90 2.81
N PHE A 136 -3.13 -26.88 2.62
CA PHE A 136 -4.25 -26.60 3.53
C PHE A 136 -5.28 -27.73 3.50
N LYS A 137 -6.04 -27.91 4.59
CA LYS A 137 -7.13 -28.92 4.66
C LYS A 137 -8.20 -28.66 3.60
N GLY A 138 -8.80 -29.72 3.07
CA GLY A 138 -9.83 -29.64 2.02
C GLY A 138 -11.03 -28.73 2.38
N SER A 139 -11.47 -28.77 3.63
CA SER A 139 -12.55 -27.88 4.14
C SER A 139 -12.22 -26.39 4.01
N VAL A 140 -10.94 -26.02 4.17
CA VAL A 140 -10.46 -24.64 4.00
C VAL A 140 -10.38 -24.30 2.51
N GLN A 141 -9.85 -25.20 1.68
CA GLN A 141 -9.74 -25.01 0.24
C GLN A 141 -11.11 -24.80 -0.43
N GLU A 142 -12.13 -25.56 -0.02
CA GLU A 142 -13.51 -25.41 -0.52
C GLU A 142 -14.07 -23.99 -0.25
N SER A 143 -13.74 -23.41 0.90
CA SER A 143 -14.21 -22.08 1.31
C SER A 143 -13.61 -20.92 0.49
N VAL A 144 -12.42 -21.12 -0.11
CA VAL A 144 -11.69 -20.09 -0.89
C VAL A 144 -12.55 -19.56 -2.04
N SER A 145 -13.27 -20.45 -2.73
CA SER A 145 -14.14 -20.05 -3.86
C SER A 145 -15.27 -19.10 -3.43
N GLY A 146 -15.85 -19.33 -2.24
CA GLY A 146 -16.84 -18.46 -1.63
C GLY A 146 -16.24 -17.11 -1.24
N ILE A 147 -15.03 -17.11 -0.67
CA ILE A 147 -14.31 -15.89 -0.25
C ILE A 147 -13.98 -15.00 -1.44
N ILE A 148 -13.54 -15.56 -2.56
CA ILE A 148 -13.26 -14.76 -3.77
C ILE A 148 -14.52 -14.07 -4.27
N LYS A 149 -15.64 -14.81 -4.36
CA LYS A 149 -16.94 -14.23 -4.77
C LYS A 149 -17.42 -13.16 -3.79
N ALA A 150 -17.28 -13.41 -2.49
CA ALA A 150 -17.63 -12.45 -1.45
C ALA A 150 -16.75 -11.18 -1.53
N ALA A 151 -15.44 -11.32 -1.66
CA ALA A 151 -14.51 -10.19 -1.79
C ALA A 151 -14.82 -9.32 -3.02
N LEU A 152 -15.09 -9.95 -4.17
CA LEU A 152 -15.48 -9.24 -5.41
C LEU A 152 -16.81 -8.50 -5.25
N SER A 153 -17.82 -9.16 -4.67
CA SER A 153 -19.12 -8.54 -4.42
C SER A 153 -19.03 -7.39 -3.41
N LEU A 154 -18.23 -7.55 -2.35
CA LEU A 154 -18.01 -6.51 -1.36
C LEU A 154 -17.33 -5.31 -1.99
N HIS A 155 -16.29 -5.53 -2.80
CA HIS A 155 -15.59 -4.46 -3.51
C HIS A 155 -16.55 -3.67 -4.42
N ALA A 156 -17.37 -4.37 -5.21
CA ALA A 156 -18.36 -3.72 -6.07
C ALA A 156 -19.37 -2.88 -5.27
N ASN A 157 -19.85 -3.40 -4.14
CA ASN A 157 -20.77 -2.68 -3.26
C ASN A 157 -20.12 -1.45 -2.62
N VAL A 158 -18.86 -1.57 -2.17
CA VAL A 158 -18.09 -0.46 -1.57
C VAL A 158 -17.86 0.65 -2.60
N VAL A 159 -17.40 0.31 -3.81
CA VAL A 159 -17.18 1.27 -4.91
C VAL A 159 -18.48 1.97 -5.31
N GLY A 160 -19.60 1.23 -5.34
CA GLY A 160 -20.91 1.79 -5.68
C GLY A 160 -21.47 2.74 -4.62
N THR A 161 -21.25 2.42 -3.34
CA THR A 161 -21.83 3.11 -2.17
C THR A 161 -21.00 4.30 -1.71
N PHE A 162 -19.67 4.13 -1.61
CA PHE A 162 -18.77 5.13 -1.06
C PHE A 162 -17.99 5.80 -2.18
N ARG A 163 -18.52 6.94 -2.65
CA ARG A 163 -17.94 7.70 -3.76
C ARG A 163 -17.11 8.87 -3.27
N LYS A 164 -16.10 9.21 -4.07
CA LYS A 164 -15.28 10.42 -3.91
C LYS A 164 -16.17 11.66 -3.93
N THR A 165 -16.04 12.50 -2.91
CA THR A 165 -16.69 13.81 -2.81
C THR A 165 -15.67 14.88 -2.46
N ALA A 166 -16.03 16.16 -2.52
CA ALA A 166 -15.13 17.24 -2.11
C ALA A 166 -14.69 17.12 -0.63
N ALA A 167 -15.61 16.69 0.25
CA ALA A 167 -15.29 16.45 1.66
C ALA A 167 -14.49 15.15 1.86
N ASN A 168 -14.88 14.08 1.16
CA ASN A 168 -14.25 12.76 1.27
C ASN A 168 -13.51 12.40 -0.02
N PHE A 169 -12.46 13.16 -0.34
CA PHE A 169 -11.68 12.96 -1.58
C PHE A 169 -10.89 11.63 -1.58
N HIS A 170 -10.66 11.06 -0.40
CA HIS A 170 -9.92 9.80 -0.20
C HIS A 170 -10.81 8.55 -0.34
N TYR A 171 -12.13 8.71 -0.56
CA TYR A 171 -13.05 7.60 -0.88
C TYR A 171 -12.87 7.16 -2.33
N GLU A 172 -11.67 6.67 -2.64
CA GLU A 172 -11.27 6.19 -3.95
C GLU A 172 -10.82 4.74 -3.83
N PHE A 173 -11.70 3.82 -4.21
CA PHE A 173 -11.46 2.38 -4.14
C PHE A 173 -11.20 1.84 -5.54
N ASN A 174 -10.10 1.10 -5.67
CA ASN A 174 -9.62 0.52 -6.93
C ASN A 174 -9.06 -0.89 -6.67
N ILE A 175 -8.56 -1.54 -7.72
CA ILE A 175 -8.05 -2.92 -7.65
C ILE A 175 -6.89 -3.07 -6.66
N ARG A 176 -6.10 -2.01 -6.38
CA ARG A 176 -5.03 -2.07 -5.37
C ARG A 176 -5.59 -2.39 -3.97
N HIS A 177 -6.78 -1.88 -3.65
CA HIS A 177 -7.45 -2.16 -2.38
C HIS A 177 -7.84 -3.63 -2.29
N MET A 178 -8.45 -4.14 -3.37
CA MET A 178 -8.80 -5.55 -3.45
C MET A 178 -7.57 -6.45 -3.38
N SER A 179 -6.49 -6.12 -4.08
CA SER A 179 -5.20 -6.80 -3.93
C SER A 179 -4.68 -6.75 -2.50
N GLY A 180 -4.87 -5.65 -1.78
CA GLY A 180 -4.55 -5.55 -0.36
C GLY A 180 -5.31 -6.54 0.53
N VAL A 181 -6.60 -6.78 0.26
CA VAL A 181 -7.39 -7.81 0.96
C VAL A 181 -6.84 -9.20 0.67
N PHE A 182 -6.57 -9.50 -0.60
CA PHE A 182 -6.02 -10.81 -0.98
C PHE A 182 -4.60 -11.01 -0.47
N SER A 183 -3.74 -9.99 -0.45
CA SER A 183 -2.41 -10.06 0.16
C SER A 183 -2.48 -10.41 1.65
N GLY A 184 -3.45 -9.85 2.39
CA GLY A 184 -3.68 -10.24 3.78
C GLY A 184 -4.15 -11.68 3.95
N LEU A 185 -5.01 -12.17 3.04
CA LEU A 185 -5.42 -13.58 3.02
C LEU A 185 -4.27 -14.55 2.72
N LEU A 186 -3.34 -14.15 1.86
CA LEU A 186 -2.15 -14.92 1.51
C LEU A 186 -1.11 -14.98 2.63
N ALA A 187 -1.29 -14.23 3.72
CA ALA A 187 -0.46 -14.36 4.93
C ALA A 187 -0.87 -15.56 5.80
N ALA A 188 -1.98 -16.23 5.50
CA ALA A 188 -2.42 -17.42 6.23
C ALA A 188 -1.42 -18.58 6.10
N LYS A 189 -1.19 -19.29 7.21
CA LYS A 189 -0.34 -20.50 7.26
C LYS A 189 -1.18 -21.75 7.57
N PRO A 190 -0.88 -22.93 6.98
CA PRO A 190 -1.65 -24.16 7.19
C PRO A 190 -1.73 -24.62 8.65
N THR A 191 -0.69 -24.33 9.44
CA THR A 191 -0.59 -24.65 10.87
C THR A 191 -1.66 -23.94 11.70
N GLU A 192 -1.92 -22.68 11.35
CA GLU A 192 -2.78 -21.78 12.13
C GLU A 192 -4.22 -21.77 11.61
N PHE A 193 -4.40 -21.96 10.30
CA PHE A 193 -5.69 -21.87 9.62
C PHE A 193 -6.21 -23.26 9.25
N VAL A 194 -6.61 -23.99 10.29
CA VAL A 194 -7.14 -25.35 10.19
C VAL A 194 -8.64 -25.37 9.88
N GLU A 195 -9.36 -24.35 10.35
CA GLU A 195 -10.82 -24.24 10.26
C GLU A 195 -11.23 -23.24 9.16
N ALA A 196 -12.24 -23.60 8.38
CA ALA A 196 -12.79 -22.73 7.34
C ALA A 196 -13.39 -21.44 7.92
N GLU A 197 -13.96 -21.48 9.11
CA GLU A 197 -14.52 -20.30 9.79
C GLU A 197 -13.45 -19.23 10.03
N LYS A 198 -12.27 -19.65 10.52
CA LYS A 198 -11.15 -18.76 10.80
C LYS A 198 -10.64 -18.03 9.55
N LEU A 199 -10.66 -18.70 8.39
CA LEU A 199 -10.30 -18.06 7.13
C LEU A 199 -11.33 -17.00 6.70
N VAL A 200 -12.62 -17.24 6.93
CA VAL A 200 -13.68 -16.25 6.67
C VAL A 200 -13.53 -15.06 7.63
N LEU A 201 -13.19 -15.29 8.89
CA LEU A 201 -12.87 -14.24 9.85
C LEU A 201 -11.68 -13.38 9.40
N LEU A 202 -10.64 -14.00 8.85
CA LEU A 202 -9.52 -13.27 8.27
C LEU A 202 -9.97 -12.37 7.11
N TRP A 203 -10.82 -12.87 6.21
CA TRP A 203 -11.38 -12.05 5.13
C TRP A 203 -12.18 -10.85 5.64
N ILE A 204 -13.00 -11.03 6.68
CA ILE A 204 -13.76 -9.94 7.31
C ILE A 204 -12.80 -8.90 7.90
N HIS A 205 -11.78 -9.36 8.66
CA HIS A 205 -10.76 -8.49 9.23
C HIS A 205 -10.05 -7.67 8.16
N GLU A 206 -9.49 -8.33 7.15
CA GLU A 206 -8.74 -7.70 6.06
C GLU A 206 -9.59 -6.72 5.27
N SER A 207 -10.86 -7.07 5.03
CA SER A 207 -11.80 -6.15 4.37
C SER A 207 -12.04 -4.90 5.21
N GLU A 208 -12.23 -5.03 6.53
CA GLU A 208 -12.39 -3.86 7.41
C GLU A 208 -11.11 -3.01 7.50
N ARG A 209 -9.92 -3.64 7.49
CA ARG A 209 -8.64 -2.91 7.46
C ARG A 209 -8.44 -2.14 6.16
N VAL A 210 -8.89 -2.67 5.02
CA VAL A 210 -8.72 -2.03 3.71
C VAL A 210 -9.79 -0.97 3.44
N TYR A 211 -11.05 -1.26 3.73
CA TYR A 211 -12.18 -0.40 3.39
C TYR A 211 -12.67 0.41 4.61
N GLY A 212 -12.93 -0.27 5.72
CA GLY A 212 -13.52 0.33 6.91
C GLY A 212 -12.65 1.43 7.54
N ASP A 213 -11.34 1.18 7.66
CA ASP A 213 -10.39 2.15 8.24
C ASP A 213 -10.23 3.45 7.42
N ARG A 214 -10.69 3.47 6.16
CA ARG A 214 -10.70 4.67 5.31
C ARG A 214 -11.94 5.53 5.49
N LEU A 215 -12.99 5.01 6.12
CA LEU A 215 -14.24 5.73 6.32
C LEU A 215 -14.14 6.64 7.54
N VAL A 216 -14.49 7.91 7.36
CA VAL A 216 -14.35 8.94 8.41
C VAL A 216 -15.63 9.09 9.22
N SER A 217 -16.79 8.93 8.57
CA SER A 217 -18.09 9.08 9.22
C SER A 217 -18.50 7.80 9.94
N VAL A 218 -18.98 7.94 11.18
CA VAL A 218 -19.59 6.84 11.96
C VAL A 218 -20.77 6.23 11.19
N ALA A 219 -21.54 7.05 10.47
CA ALA A 219 -22.66 6.56 9.65
C ALA A 219 -22.18 5.73 8.46
N ASP A 220 -21.07 6.13 7.82
CA ASP A 220 -20.47 5.37 6.71
C ASP A 220 -19.89 4.05 7.19
N LEU A 221 -19.19 4.06 8.34
CA LEU A 221 -18.68 2.85 8.96
C LEU A 221 -19.82 1.89 9.34
N LYS A 222 -20.94 2.40 9.86
CA LYS A 222 -22.15 1.61 10.15
C LYS A 222 -22.73 0.98 8.89
N LYS A 223 -22.83 1.74 7.79
CA LYS A 223 -23.28 1.21 6.48
C LYS A 223 -22.34 0.13 5.97
N TYR A 224 -21.03 0.35 6.04
CA TYR A 224 -20.04 -0.65 5.63
C TYR A 224 -20.16 -1.95 6.43
N ARG A 225 -20.26 -1.85 7.77
CA ARG A 225 -20.44 -3.01 8.64
C ARG A 225 -21.73 -3.78 8.34
N ALA A 226 -22.82 -3.07 8.05
CA ALA A 226 -24.07 -3.70 7.63
C ALA A 226 -23.92 -4.48 6.31
N LEU A 227 -23.26 -3.88 5.31
CA LEU A 227 -22.97 -4.54 4.02
C LEU A 227 -22.09 -5.79 4.20
N ALA A 228 -21.05 -5.70 5.02
CA ALA A 228 -20.15 -6.82 5.32
C ALA A 228 -20.87 -7.94 6.10
N ALA A 229 -21.76 -7.59 7.03
CA ALA A 229 -22.56 -8.55 7.80
C ALA A 229 -23.57 -9.29 6.91
N GLU A 230 -24.29 -8.56 6.05
CA GLU A 230 -25.26 -9.14 5.11
C GLU A 230 -24.57 -10.11 4.15
N LEU A 231 -23.44 -9.70 3.57
CA LEU A 231 -22.70 -10.52 2.64
C LEU A 231 -22.10 -11.77 3.31
N SER A 232 -21.55 -11.61 4.52
CA SER A 232 -21.07 -12.74 5.33
C SER A 232 -22.19 -13.76 5.59
N LYS A 233 -23.39 -13.28 5.97
CA LYS A 233 -24.56 -14.15 6.18
C LYS A 233 -25.02 -14.84 4.89
N LYS A 234 -25.04 -14.12 3.77
CA LYS A 234 -25.46 -14.64 2.47
C LYS A 234 -24.51 -15.72 1.93
N MET A 235 -23.20 -15.50 2.04
CA MET A 235 -22.19 -16.39 1.45
C MET A 235 -21.78 -17.53 2.40
N PHE A 236 -21.88 -17.30 3.70
CA PHE A 236 -21.34 -18.20 4.73
C PHE A 236 -22.34 -18.44 5.87
N GLY A 237 -23.64 -18.52 5.56
CA GLY A 237 -24.72 -18.65 6.56
C GLY A 237 -24.65 -19.86 7.50
N LYS A 238 -23.74 -20.81 7.23
CA LYS A 238 -23.37 -21.91 8.14
C LYS A 238 -22.63 -21.45 9.41
N PHE A 239 -21.99 -20.28 9.39
CA PHE A 239 -21.24 -19.73 10.50
C PHE A 239 -21.95 -18.50 11.09
N ASN A 240 -21.85 -18.31 12.41
CA ASN A 240 -22.46 -17.16 13.08
C ASN A 240 -21.43 -16.05 13.33
N PHE A 241 -21.42 -15.06 12.45
CA PHE A 241 -20.54 -13.89 12.56
C PHE A 241 -21.17 -12.68 13.25
N GLN A 242 -22.43 -12.78 13.69
CA GLN A 242 -23.19 -11.63 14.16
C GLN A 242 -22.54 -10.94 15.37
N LYS A 243 -21.81 -11.70 16.20
CA LYS A 243 -21.06 -11.20 17.36
C LYS A 243 -19.97 -10.17 17.04
N TYR A 244 -19.42 -10.19 15.83
CA TYR A 244 -18.40 -9.22 15.38
C TYR A 244 -19.02 -7.94 14.78
N PHE A 245 -20.31 -7.98 14.44
CA PHE A 245 -21.01 -6.87 13.78
C PHE A 245 -22.01 -6.15 14.69
N GLN A 246 -22.06 -6.46 15.98
CA GLN A 246 -22.99 -5.83 16.92
C GLN A 246 -22.69 -4.34 17.12
N GLU A 247 -23.71 -3.51 17.35
CA GLU A 247 -23.51 -2.08 17.61
C GLU A 247 -22.94 -1.82 19.02
N LYS A 248 -23.29 -2.67 19.99
CA LYS A 248 -22.81 -2.61 21.36
C LYS A 248 -22.02 -3.88 21.66
N ASN A 249 -20.86 -3.74 22.29
CA ASN A 249 -20.02 -4.86 22.74
C ASN A 249 -19.65 -5.87 21.63
N ALA A 250 -19.37 -5.39 20.41
CA ALA A 250 -18.82 -6.26 19.38
C ALA A 250 -17.50 -6.89 19.85
N GLU A 251 -17.36 -8.19 19.63
CA GLU A 251 -16.08 -8.86 19.88
C GLU A 251 -15.00 -8.25 18.97
N PRO A 252 -13.81 -7.90 19.50
CA PRO A 252 -12.73 -7.41 18.67
C PRO A 252 -12.27 -8.49 17.70
N LEU A 253 -12.25 -8.15 16.42
CA LEU A 253 -11.66 -8.99 15.40
C LEU A 253 -10.29 -8.41 15.01
N VAL A 254 -9.25 -8.83 15.74
CA VAL A 254 -7.88 -8.36 15.54
C VAL A 254 -7.00 -9.53 15.13
N PHE A 255 -6.42 -9.44 13.93
CA PHE A 255 -5.31 -10.28 13.50
C PHE A 255 -4.04 -9.44 13.58
N ALA A 256 -2.98 -10.01 14.15
CA ALA A 256 -1.72 -9.32 14.32
C ALA A 256 -0.55 -10.30 14.31
N PRO A 257 0.66 -9.86 13.89
CA PRO A 257 1.83 -10.74 13.78
C PRO A 257 2.39 -11.18 15.14
N PHE A 258 2.08 -10.45 16.21
CA PHE A 258 2.53 -10.75 17.58
C PHE A 258 1.52 -11.61 18.36
N SER A 259 0.57 -12.26 17.67
CA SER A 259 -0.58 -12.93 18.30
C SER A 259 -0.21 -14.02 19.32
N LYS A 260 0.90 -14.74 19.10
CA LYS A 260 1.40 -15.79 19.98
C LYS A 260 2.39 -15.28 21.04
N GLY A 261 2.90 -14.06 20.89
CA GLY A 261 3.86 -13.44 21.81
C GLY A 261 4.76 -12.44 21.10
N ILE A 262 5.35 -11.52 21.86
CA ILE A 262 6.31 -10.53 21.34
C ILE A 262 7.63 -11.22 20.99
N SER A 263 8.08 -12.18 21.80
CA SER A 263 9.31 -12.94 21.56
C SER A 263 9.29 -13.72 20.24
N GLU A 264 8.13 -14.19 19.79
CA GLU A 264 8.00 -14.87 18.50
C GLU A 264 8.21 -13.94 17.29
N MET A 265 8.24 -12.62 17.50
CA MET A 265 8.52 -11.66 16.44
C MET A 265 9.95 -11.78 15.91
N GLU A 266 10.89 -12.33 16.69
CA GLU A 266 12.26 -12.60 16.25
C GLU A 266 12.29 -13.59 15.07
N GLY A 267 11.32 -14.52 15.00
CA GLY A 267 11.14 -15.47 13.91
C GLY A 267 10.28 -14.96 12.74
N GLY A 268 10.01 -13.65 12.68
CA GLY A 268 9.10 -13.04 11.69
C GLY A 268 7.62 -13.05 12.09
N GLY A 269 7.31 -13.47 13.32
CA GLY A 269 5.96 -13.43 13.88
C GLY A 269 5.00 -14.47 13.30
N THR A 270 3.86 -14.61 14.00
CA THR A 270 2.74 -15.43 13.58
C THR A 270 1.51 -14.55 13.41
N TYR A 271 1.12 -14.31 12.15
CA TYR A 271 -0.09 -13.57 11.81
C TYR A 271 -1.33 -14.41 12.10
N ASP A 272 -1.96 -14.15 13.25
CA ASP A 272 -3.12 -14.90 13.70
C ASP A 272 -4.11 -14.04 14.51
N LYS A 273 -5.30 -14.57 14.73
CA LYS A 273 -6.36 -13.96 15.52
C LYS A 273 -5.97 -13.91 16.99
N ILE A 274 -6.10 -12.74 17.61
CA ILE A 274 -5.97 -12.57 19.06
C ILE A 274 -7.34 -12.82 19.71
N ASN A 275 -7.37 -13.69 20.72
CA ASN A 275 -8.59 -14.12 21.39
C ASN A 275 -9.03 -13.12 22.47
N GLY A 276 -9.72 -12.06 22.05
CA GLY A 276 -10.35 -11.10 22.95
C GLY A 276 -9.45 -9.94 23.38
N PHE A 277 -10.05 -8.94 24.03
CA PHE A 277 -9.34 -7.73 24.45
C PHE A 277 -8.39 -7.97 25.62
N ASP A 278 -8.69 -8.92 26.52
CA ASP A 278 -7.84 -9.20 27.68
C ASP A 278 -6.47 -9.69 27.25
N ARG A 279 -6.43 -10.67 26.33
CA ARG A 279 -5.17 -11.17 25.77
C ARG A 279 -4.40 -10.10 24.99
N LEU A 280 -5.12 -9.27 24.23
CA LEU A 280 -4.49 -8.14 23.52
C LEU A 280 -3.88 -7.13 24.50
N SER A 281 -4.58 -6.85 25.60
CA SER A 281 -4.12 -5.97 26.68
C SER A 281 -2.89 -6.52 27.38
N GLU A 282 -2.88 -7.80 27.75
CA GLU A 282 -1.71 -8.47 28.33
C GLU A 282 -0.48 -8.32 27.44
N LEU A 283 -0.60 -8.70 26.16
CA LEU A 283 0.50 -8.64 25.19
C LEU A 283 1.03 -7.21 25.03
N LEU A 284 0.15 -6.22 24.89
CA LEU A 284 0.59 -4.85 24.65
C LEU A 284 1.14 -4.15 25.90
N ASN A 285 0.60 -4.45 27.08
CA ASN A 285 1.16 -3.93 28.35
C ASN A 285 2.53 -4.55 28.65
N GLN A 286 2.73 -5.83 28.30
CA GLN A 286 4.04 -6.46 28.37
C GLN A 286 5.04 -5.73 27.46
N ALA A 287 4.69 -5.50 26.18
CA ALA A 287 5.53 -4.74 25.24
C ALA A 287 5.83 -3.32 25.75
N LEU A 288 4.86 -2.65 26.34
CA LEU A 288 5.03 -1.30 26.86
C LEU A 288 5.98 -1.26 28.06
N THR A 289 5.89 -2.26 28.95
CA THR A 289 6.79 -2.40 30.10
C THR A 289 8.22 -2.62 29.64
N GLU A 290 8.43 -3.59 28.75
CA GLU A 290 9.75 -3.87 28.17
C GLU A 290 10.32 -2.66 27.40
N TYR A 291 9.47 -1.90 26.69
CA TYR A 291 9.89 -0.66 26.03
C TYR A 291 10.37 0.38 27.05
N ASN A 292 9.60 0.60 28.13
CA ASN A 292 9.91 1.62 29.14
C ASN A 292 11.17 1.29 29.96
N GLU A 293 11.55 0.01 30.05
CA GLU A 293 12.80 -0.42 30.69
C GLU A 293 14.04 -0.14 29.82
N ASN A 294 13.90 -0.25 28.50
CA ASN A 294 15.03 -0.18 27.56
C ASN A 294 15.16 1.18 26.85
N MET A 295 14.09 1.96 26.76
CA MET A 295 13.98 3.18 25.97
C MET A 295 13.40 4.34 26.80
N ALA A 296 13.33 5.54 26.21
CA ALA A 296 12.71 6.69 26.86
C ALA A 296 11.24 6.40 27.20
N ALA A 297 10.91 6.40 28.48
CA ALA A 297 9.61 5.98 28.99
C ALA A 297 8.44 6.75 28.34
N MET A 298 7.40 6.00 27.93
CA MET A 298 6.13 6.50 27.46
C MET A 298 5.05 6.23 28.51
N ASP A 299 4.46 7.30 29.06
CA ASP A 299 3.29 7.20 29.93
C ASP A 299 2.03 7.05 29.07
N LEU A 300 1.78 5.81 28.61
CA LEU A 300 0.72 5.49 27.67
C LEU A 300 -0.32 4.56 28.31
N VAL A 301 -1.57 4.99 28.36
CA VAL A 301 -2.68 4.17 28.82
C VAL A 301 -3.33 3.46 27.63
N LEU A 302 -3.27 2.13 27.62
CA LEU A 302 -3.81 1.28 26.54
C LEU A 302 -5.29 0.97 26.76
N PHE A 303 -6.17 1.81 26.21
CA PHE A 303 -7.61 1.52 26.10
C PHE A 303 -7.96 0.82 24.77
N GLY A 304 -9.19 0.32 24.64
CA GLY A 304 -9.64 -0.54 23.52
C GLY A 304 -9.26 -0.04 22.12
N ASP A 305 -9.52 1.24 21.84
CA ASP A 305 -9.18 1.83 20.54
C ASP A 305 -7.67 1.97 20.33
N ALA A 306 -6.91 2.33 21.38
CA ALA A 306 -5.45 2.43 21.32
C ALA A 306 -4.83 1.06 20.99
N MET A 307 -5.30 -0.01 21.64
CA MET A 307 -4.86 -1.38 21.36
C MET A 307 -5.19 -1.81 19.93
N CYS A 308 -6.41 -1.55 19.46
CA CYS A 308 -6.78 -1.79 18.08
C CYS A 308 -5.88 -1.04 17.11
N HIS A 309 -5.53 0.21 17.41
CA HIS A 309 -4.63 1.01 16.58
C HIS A 309 -3.21 0.46 16.52
N VAL A 310 -2.65 -0.02 17.64
CA VAL A 310 -1.36 -0.71 17.65
C VAL A 310 -1.42 -1.94 16.75
N GLY A 311 -2.47 -2.76 16.86
CA GLY A 311 -2.68 -3.91 15.99
C GLY A 311 -2.73 -3.56 14.50
N LYS A 312 -3.44 -2.47 14.14
CA LYS A 312 -3.48 -1.96 12.75
C LYS A 312 -2.10 -1.55 12.25
N ILE A 313 -1.33 -0.82 13.06
CA ILE A 313 0.00 -0.36 12.67
C ILE A 313 0.92 -1.56 12.48
N CYS A 314 0.97 -2.49 13.45
CA CYS A 314 1.77 -3.71 13.36
C CYS A 314 1.43 -4.53 12.11
N ARG A 315 0.14 -4.70 11.79
CA ARG A 315 -0.32 -5.39 10.58
C ARG A 315 0.19 -4.71 9.30
N ILE A 316 0.22 -3.38 9.26
CA ILE A 316 0.70 -2.63 8.08
C ILE A 316 2.22 -2.71 7.96
N ILE A 317 2.97 -2.44 9.04
CA ILE A 317 4.45 -2.38 8.98
C ILE A 317 5.09 -3.76 8.80
N SER A 318 4.45 -4.83 9.28
CA SER A 318 4.91 -6.20 9.05
C SER A 318 4.58 -6.72 7.64
N SER A 319 3.80 -5.99 6.84
CA SER A 319 3.57 -6.30 5.43
C SER A 319 4.62 -5.58 4.57
N THR A 320 5.27 -6.26 3.62
CA THR A 320 6.30 -5.64 2.78
C THR A 320 5.77 -5.35 1.35
N PRO A 321 5.81 -4.11 0.84
CA PRO A 321 6.14 -2.85 1.52
C PRO A 321 4.92 -2.28 2.29
N GLY A 322 5.16 -1.80 3.51
CA GLY A 322 4.12 -1.39 4.46
C GLY A 322 4.32 0.03 4.95
N HIS A 323 3.40 0.94 4.61
CA HIS A 323 3.47 2.35 4.98
C HIS A 323 2.13 2.84 5.57
N PRO A 324 2.01 2.93 6.91
CA PRO A 324 0.78 3.42 7.53
C PRO A 324 0.71 4.95 7.46
N LEU A 325 -0.39 5.49 6.91
CA LEU A 325 -0.73 6.90 7.03
C LEU A 325 -1.63 7.10 8.25
N LEU A 326 -1.10 7.73 9.29
CA LEU A 326 -1.82 7.97 10.55
C LEU A 326 -2.44 9.36 10.57
N VAL A 327 -3.75 9.44 10.33
CA VAL A 327 -4.52 10.69 10.39
C VAL A 327 -5.28 10.77 11.72
N GLY A 328 -5.22 11.91 12.38
CA GLY A 328 -5.89 12.15 13.65
C GLY A 328 -5.66 13.57 14.17
N VAL A 329 -6.41 13.95 15.20
CA VAL A 329 -6.21 15.22 15.91
C VAL A 329 -4.91 15.19 16.72
N GLY A 330 -4.29 16.35 16.90
CA GLY A 330 -3.11 16.50 17.75
C GLY A 330 -3.41 15.99 19.17
N GLY A 331 -2.45 15.28 19.77
CA GLY A 331 -2.62 14.69 21.11
C GLY A 331 -3.30 13.33 21.15
N SER A 332 -3.77 12.76 20.02
CA SER A 332 -4.40 11.44 19.99
C SER A 332 -3.41 10.25 20.12
N GLY A 333 -2.17 10.50 20.54
CA GLY A 333 -1.16 9.46 20.80
C GLY A 333 -0.56 8.75 19.57
N ARG A 334 -0.84 9.18 18.33
CA ARG A 334 -0.38 8.46 17.10
C ARG A 334 1.12 8.20 17.07
N GLN A 335 1.93 9.17 17.49
CA GLN A 335 3.39 9.07 17.55
C GLN A 335 3.84 8.00 18.56
N SER A 336 3.28 8.02 19.77
CA SER A 336 3.59 7.04 20.82
C SER A 336 3.13 5.63 20.42
N LEU A 337 1.93 5.50 19.84
CA LEU A 337 1.42 4.23 19.33
C LEU A 337 2.30 3.69 18.18
N SER A 338 2.79 4.56 17.28
CA SER A 338 3.72 4.11 16.22
C SER A 338 5.06 3.62 16.78
N ARG A 339 5.60 4.28 17.82
CA ARG A 339 6.84 3.83 18.47
C ARG A 339 6.65 2.48 19.14
N LEU A 340 5.55 2.31 19.88
CA LEU A 340 5.20 1.03 20.50
C LEU A 340 5.03 -0.07 19.46
N SER A 341 4.29 0.19 18.38
CA SER A 341 4.10 -0.79 17.29
C SER A 341 5.41 -1.19 16.62
N SER A 342 6.29 -0.23 16.31
CA SER A 342 7.61 -0.53 15.75
C SER A 342 8.44 -1.38 16.70
N TYR A 343 8.41 -1.08 18.00
CA TYR A 343 9.07 -1.90 19.02
C TYR A 343 8.49 -3.32 19.09
N THR A 344 7.16 -3.46 19.12
CA THR A 344 6.48 -4.77 19.09
C THR A 344 6.86 -5.58 17.84
N CYS A 345 7.11 -4.91 16.72
CA CYS A 345 7.55 -5.54 15.48
C CYS A 345 9.08 -5.67 15.34
N LEU A 346 9.85 -5.36 16.38
CA LEU A 346 11.31 -5.40 16.40
C LEU A 346 11.97 -4.54 15.30
N TYR A 347 11.33 -3.44 14.93
CA TYR A 347 11.88 -2.47 13.99
C TYR A 347 12.57 -1.32 14.74
N THR A 348 13.76 -0.95 14.26
CA THR A 348 14.44 0.26 14.72
C THR A 348 13.65 1.49 14.32
N THR A 349 13.30 2.32 15.30
CA THR A 349 12.58 3.57 15.05
C THR A 349 13.59 4.71 14.99
N MET A 350 13.64 5.39 13.84
CA MET A 350 14.37 6.64 13.68
C MET A 350 13.40 7.81 13.67
N MET A 351 13.72 8.87 14.40
CA MET A 351 12.96 10.11 14.39
C MET A 351 13.91 11.26 14.11
N ILE A 352 13.64 11.97 13.03
CA ILE A 352 14.38 13.17 12.65
C ILE A 352 14.06 14.28 13.67
N ILE A 353 15.11 14.86 14.26
CA ILE A 353 15.00 16.00 15.17
C ILE A 353 15.27 17.27 14.37
N ILE A 354 14.22 18.03 14.11
CA ILE A 354 14.29 19.27 13.34
C ILE A 354 14.76 20.41 14.26
N SER A 355 15.76 21.16 13.82
CA SER A 355 16.21 22.41 14.44
C SER A 355 15.96 23.60 13.50
N GLY A 356 16.15 24.84 13.98
CA GLY A 356 16.02 26.03 13.15
C GLY A 356 16.99 26.09 11.96
N THR A 357 18.05 25.27 11.98
CA THR A 357 19.04 25.17 10.90
C THR A 357 18.91 23.90 10.06
N TYR A 358 17.91 23.06 10.33
CA TYR A 358 17.74 21.78 9.63
C TYR A 358 17.45 22.00 8.15
N GLY A 359 18.28 21.41 7.29
CA GLY A 359 18.25 21.61 5.84
C GLY A 359 18.15 20.32 5.04
N MET A 360 18.15 20.48 3.71
CA MET A 360 18.00 19.36 2.77
C MET A 360 19.19 18.38 2.79
N ASN A 361 20.36 18.84 3.22
CA ASN A 361 21.54 17.97 3.36
C ASN A 361 21.44 17.08 4.59
N ASP A 362 20.90 17.61 5.70
CA ASP A 362 20.68 16.85 6.93
C ASP A 362 19.66 15.73 6.65
N LEU A 363 18.56 16.04 5.95
CA LEU A 363 17.56 15.06 5.53
C LEU A 363 18.08 13.96 4.61
N LYS A 364 19.15 14.22 3.85
CA LYS A 364 19.78 13.19 3.00
C LYS A 364 20.79 12.34 3.76
N ALA A 365 21.28 12.83 4.91
CA ALA A 365 22.25 12.16 5.74
C ALA A 365 21.57 11.28 6.80
N ASP A 366 20.40 11.73 7.30
CA ASP A 366 19.45 10.92 8.06
C ASP A 366 18.86 9.79 7.21
#